data_AF-A0A524R136-F1
#
_entry.id   AF-A0A524R136-F1
#
_cell.length_a   1.000
_cell.length_b   1.000
_cell.length_c   1.000
_cell.angle_alpha   90.00
_cell.angle_beta   90.00
_cell.angle_gamma   90.00
#
_symmetry.space_group_name_H-M   'P 1'
#
loop_
_entity.id
_entity.type
_entity.pdbx_description
1 polymer ?
#
loop_
_entity_poly.entity_id
_entity_poly.type
_entity_poly.pdbx_seq_one_letter_code
_entity_poly.pdbx_strand_id
1 'polypeptide(L)'
;MAALAITPASGSITAAVSVCRIDVDAADQNDLTGFDADLYPSSPEFRYYILADAPAGVDDLKSHVFGVDENGDSAWDNVIFPAAGSWTLRLRDASDDSDVATAAVTVS
;
A
#
# COMPACT_ATOMS: atom_id res chain seq x y z
N MET A 1 -7.87 -11.99 26.73
CA MET A 1 -6.68 -12.11 25.85
C MET A 1 -7.17 -12.24 24.43
N ALA A 2 -6.67 -11.43 23.51
CA ALA A 2 -6.95 -11.61 22.08
C ALA A 2 -6.09 -12.77 21.55
N ALA A 3 -6.64 -13.60 20.66
CA ALA A 3 -5.93 -14.67 19.99
C ALA A 3 -6.10 -14.51 18.48
N LEU A 4 -4.99 -14.68 17.75
CA LEU A 4 -4.94 -14.69 16.29
C LEU A 4 -4.64 -16.12 15.85
N ALA A 5 -5.45 -16.67 14.95
CA ALA A 5 -5.29 -18.02 14.43
C ALA A 5 -5.23 -17.99 12.91
N ILE A 6 -4.27 -18.74 12.35
CA ILE A 6 -4.10 -18.92 10.90
C ILE A 6 -4.52 -20.35 10.58
N THR A 7 -5.61 -20.50 9.84
CA THR A 7 -6.14 -21.79 9.41
C THR A 7 -6.10 -21.86 7.89
N PRO A 8 -5.22 -22.67 7.27
CA PRO A 8 -5.26 -22.91 5.84
C PRO A 8 -6.57 -23.64 5.48
N ALA A 9 -7.25 -23.25 4.39
CA ALA A 9 -8.54 -23.82 3.99
C ALA A 9 -8.46 -25.33 3.64
N SER A 10 -7.31 -25.79 3.15
CA SER A 10 -6.92 -27.21 3.08
C SER A 10 -5.40 -27.33 2.85
N GLY A 11 -4.77 -28.37 3.39
CA GLY A 11 -3.34 -28.66 3.16
C GLY A 11 -2.36 -27.58 3.67
N SER A 12 -1.25 -27.39 2.94
CA SER A 12 -0.25 -26.32 3.17
C SER A 12 -0.55 -25.07 2.33
N ILE A 13 -0.29 -23.88 2.89
CA ILE A 13 -0.37 -22.63 2.13
C ILE A 13 0.68 -22.68 1.01
N THR A 14 0.25 -22.61 -0.25
CA THR A 14 1.14 -22.61 -1.41
C THR A 14 0.64 -21.56 -2.39
N ALA A 15 1.35 -20.43 -2.49
CA ALA A 15 1.10 -19.42 -3.51
C ALA A 15 2.17 -19.56 -4.59
N ALA A 16 1.77 -19.90 -5.83
CA ALA A 16 2.68 -19.91 -6.97
C ALA A 16 2.21 -18.83 -7.96
N VAL A 17 2.65 -17.61 -7.71
CA VAL A 17 2.53 -16.47 -8.62
C VAL A 17 3.80 -15.64 -8.45
N SER A 18 4.22 -14.93 -9.49
CA SER A 18 5.34 -13.99 -9.39
C SER A 18 5.08 -13.03 -8.24
N VAL A 19 5.98 -13.04 -7.26
CA VAL A 19 5.92 -12.15 -6.11
C VAL A 19 6.56 -10.84 -6.51
N CYS A 20 5.78 -9.76 -6.39
CA CYS A 20 6.22 -8.42 -6.71
C CYS A 20 6.54 -7.64 -5.42
N ARG A 21 7.45 -6.68 -5.56
CA ARG A 21 7.61 -5.56 -4.64
C ARG A 21 7.12 -4.32 -5.38
N ILE A 22 6.35 -3.48 -4.70
CA ILE A 22 5.92 -2.19 -5.20
C ILE A 22 6.64 -1.14 -4.39
N ASP A 23 7.52 -0.39 -5.03
CA ASP A 23 8.25 0.71 -4.42
C ASP A 23 7.47 2.02 -4.59
N VAL A 24 7.45 2.82 -3.53
CA VAL A 24 7.06 4.22 -3.50
C VAL A 24 8.35 5.02 -3.41
N ASP A 25 8.48 6.04 -4.25
CA ASP A 25 9.63 6.95 -4.31
C ASP A 25 9.09 8.38 -4.29
N ALA A 26 9.75 9.24 -3.52
CA ALA A 26 9.51 10.69 -3.46
C ALA A 26 8.06 11.11 -3.14
N ALA A 27 7.37 10.39 -2.25
CA ALA A 27 6.12 10.88 -1.66
C ALA A 27 6.37 11.97 -0.61
N ASP A 28 5.35 12.79 -0.32
CA ASP A 28 5.51 13.85 0.69
C ASP A 28 5.86 13.24 2.06
N GLN A 29 6.87 13.83 2.69
CA GLN A 29 7.50 13.28 3.87
C GLN A 29 6.92 13.86 5.15
N ASN A 30 6.98 13.05 6.21
CA ASN A 30 6.85 13.54 7.59
C ASN A 30 8.17 14.19 8.03
N ASP A 31 8.56 15.29 7.39
CA ASP A 31 9.82 15.97 7.67
C ASP A 31 9.68 17.09 8.73
N LEU A 32 10.82 17.54 9.25
CA LEU A 32 10.87 18.64 10.22
C LEU A 32 10.60 20.01 9.58
N THR A 33 10.53 20.09 8.26
CA THR A 33 10.28 21.34 7.52
C THR A 33 8.78 21.67 7.51
N GLY A 34 7.91 20.64 7.51
CA GLY A 34 6.47 20.74 7.75
C GLY A 34 6.07 20.67 9.23
N PHE A 35 7.03 20.47 10.15
CA PHE A 35 6.78 20.43 11.58
C PHE A 35 6.39 21.81 12.12
N ASP A 36 5.13 21.94 12.51
CA ASP A 36 4.62 23.09 13.26
C ASP A 36 4.63 22.78 14.77
N ALA A 37 5.51 23.46 15.50
CA ALA A 37 5.63 23.32 16.95
C ALA A 37 4.35 23.72 17.70
N ASP A 38 3.53 24.61 17.13
CA ASP A 38 2.27 25.06 17.73
C ASP A 38 1.18 23.98 17.64
N LEU A 39 1.34 23.04 16.71
CA LEU A 39 0.45 21.90 16.56
C LEU A 39 0.89 20.68 17.38
N TYR A 40 2.01 20.73 18.13
CA TYR A 40 2.44 19.59 18.95
C TYR A 40 1.45 19.31 20.10
N PRO A 41 1.04 18.05 20.34
CA PRO A 41 1.53 16.78 19.75
C PRO A 41 0.77 16.29 18.51
N SER A 42 -0.11 17.10 17.92
CA SER A 42 -1.00 16.80 16.79
C SER A 42 -0.49 17.27 15.41
N SER A 43 0.82 17.36 15.21
CA SER A 43 1.37 17.74 13.90
C SER A 43 0.81 16.81 12.81
N PRO A 44 0.39 17.35 11.65
CA PRO A 44 -0.17 16.54 10.58
C PRO A 44 0.85 15.49 10.13
N GLU A 45 0.39 14.24 10.06
CA GLU A 45 1.20 13.09 9.63
C GLU A 45 0.67 12.61 8.29
N PHE A 46 1.51 12.68 7.25
CA PHE A 46 1.26 12.06 5.97
C PHE A 46 1.30 10.55 6.14
N ARG A 47 0.18 9.92 5.80
CA ARG A 47 0.01 8.47 5.80
C ARG A 47 -0.60 8.06 4.47
N TYR A 48 -0.11 6.98 3.92
CA TYR A 48 -0.51 6.49 2.61
C TYR A 48 -0.96 5.04 2.66
N TYR A 49 -1.68 4.64 1.62
CA TYR A 49 -1.86 3.23 1.28
C TYR A 49 -1.86 3.07 -0.24
N ILE A 50 -1.58 1.86 -0.70
CA ILE A 50 -1.64 1.49 -2.11
C ILE A 50 -2.93 0.72 -2.34
N LEU A 51 -3.70 1.13 -3.35
CA LEU A 51 -4.84 0.42 -3.90
C LEU A 51 -4.49 -0.06 -5.30
N ALA A 52 -4.61 -1.36 -5.59
CA ALA A 52 -4.53 -1.88 -6.94
C ALA A 52 -5.93 -2.23 -7.42
N ASP A 53 -6.47 -1.40 -8.31
CA ASP A 53 -7.78 -1.63 -8.92
C ASP A 53 -7.70 -2.84 -9.85
N ALA A 54 -8.62 -3.75 -9.62
CA ALA A 54 -8.69 -5.00 -10.32
C ALA A 54 -9.42 -4.87 -11.66
N PRO A 55 -9.12 -5.76 -12.63
CA PRO A 55 -9.99 -5.95 -13.78
C PRO A 55 -11.39 -6.41 -13.34
N ALA A 56 -12.40 -6.17 -14.18
CA ALA A 56 -13.79 -6.44 -13.84
C ALA A 56 -14.01 -7.88 -13.35
N GLY A 57 -14.62 -8.02 -12.17
CA GLY A 57 -14.93 -9.32 -11.56
C GLY A 57 -13.82 -9.91 -10.68
N VAL A 58 -12.76 -9.15 -10.40
CA VAL A 58 -11.70 -9.50 -9.43
C VAL A 58 -11.72 -8.48 -8.29
N ASP A 59 -11.37 -8.89 -7.08
CA ASP A 59 -11.28 -8.00 -5.91
C ASP A 59 -9.99 -7.17 -5.96
N ASP A 60 -10.11 -5.90 -5.55
CA ASP A 60 -8.96 -4.98 -5.44
C ASP A 60 -7.96 -5.47 -4.38
N LEU A 61 -6.69 -5.14 -4.60
CA LEU A 61 -5.66 -5.35 -3.57
C LEU A 61 -5.42 -4.05 -2.82
N LYS A 62 -5.24 -4.13 -1.50
CA LYS A 62 -4.95 -2.97 -0.65
C LYS A 62 -3.78 -3.27 0.28
N SER A 63 -2.83 -2.36 0.37
CA SER A 63 -1.76 -2.41 1.37
C SER A 63 -2.28 -2.06 2.77
N HIS A 64 -1.44 -2.28 3.78
CA HIS A 64 -1.64 -1.59 5.06
C HIS A 64 -1.41 -0.08 4.88
N VAL A 65 -1.87 0.73 5.84
CA VAL A 65 -1.54 2.16 5.90
C VAL A 65 -0.12 2.31 6.44
N PHE A 66 0.72 3.10 5.76
CA PHE A 66 2.13 3.31 6.10
C PHE A 66 2.51 4.79 6.04
N GLY A 67 3.59 5.14 6.75
CA GLY A 67 4.35 6.37 6.50
C GLY A 67 5.53 6.08 5.57
N VAL A 68 6.16 7.14 5.09
CA VAL A 68 7.37 7.07 4.26
C VAL A 68 8.61 7.44 5.07
N ASP A 69 9.79 7.09 4.57
CA ASP A 69 11.05 7.48 5.19
C ASP A 69 11.44 8.95 4.89
N GLU A 70 12.64 9.34 5.32
CA GLU A 70 13.20 10.68 5.11
C GLU A 70 13.52 11.04 3.66
N ASN A 71 13.37 10.11 2.72
CA ASN A 71 13.47 10.35 1.28
C ASN A 71 12.10 10.33 0.59
N GLY A 72 11.03 9.99 1.32
CA GLY A 72 9.70 9.81 0.75
C GLY A 72 9.48 8.38 0.25
N ASP A 73 10.36 7.45 0.64
CA ASP A 73 10.37 6.10 0.14
C ASP A 73 9.58 5.16 1.06
N SER A 74 8.94 4.17 0.44
CA SER A 74 8.33 3.04 1.14
C SER A 74 8.21 1.86 0.20
N ALA A 75 7.87 0.69 0.72
CA ALA A 75 7.63 -0.48 -0.11
C ALA A 75 6.51 -1.36 0.42
N TRP A 76 5.75 -1.89 -0.54
CA TRP A 76 4.83 -2.99 -0.30
C TRP A 76 5.43 -4.27 -0.87
N ASP A 77 6.01 -5.07 0.04
CA ASP A 77 6.63 -6.34 -0.28
C ASP A 77 5.61 -7.49 -0.35
N ASN A 78 6.00 -8.57 -1.03
CA ASN A 78 5.27 -9.83 -1.12
C ASN A 78 3.87 -9.72 -1.76
N VAL A 79 3.75 -8.87 -2.78
CA VAL A 79 2.49 -8.62 -3.47
C VAL A 79 2.26 -9.66 -4.54
N ILE A 80 1.08 -10.26 -4.50
CA ILE A 80 0.68 -11.32 -5.42
C ILE A 80 -0.60 -10.87 -6.12
N PHE A 81 -0.54 -10.74 -7.45
CA PHE A 81 -1.73 -10.47 -8.24
C PHE A 81 -2.55 -11.75 -8.41
N PRO A 82 -3.84 -11.76 -8.03
CA PRO A 82 -4.66 -12.97 -8.02
C PRO A 82 -5.12 -13.40 -9.40
N ALA A 83 -5.03 -12.52 -10.41
CA ALA A 83 -5.49 -12.79 -11.77
C ALA A 83 -4.67 -12.01 -12.81
N ALA A 84 -4.60 -12.56 -14.02
CA ALA A 84 -4.10 -11.87 -15.20
C ALA A 84 -5.03 -10.73 -15.61
N GLY A 85 -4.48 -9.70 -16.24
CA GLY A 85 -5.22 -8.52 -16.71
C GLY A 85 -4.46 -7.22 -16.52
N SER A 86 -5.13 -6.12 -16.82
CA SER A 86 -4.64 -4.77 -16.57
C SER A 86 -5.10 -4.31 -15.20
N TRP A 87 -4.14 -3.90 -14.37
CA TRP A 87 -4.33 -3.38 -13.02
C TRP A 87 -3.86 -1.93 -12.98
N THR A 88 -4.53 -1.10 -12.18
CA THR A 88 -4.11 0.28 -11.91
C THR A 88 -3.76 0.41 -10.44
N LEU A 89 -2.50 0.69 -10.15
CA LEU A 89 -2.06 0.99 -8.79
C LEU A 89 -2.19 2.47 -8.51
N ARG A 90 -2.68 2.81 -7.33
CA ARG A 90 -2.81 4.16 -6.82
C ARG A 90 -2.19 4.24 -5.44
N LEU A 91 -1.24 5.17 -5.27
CA LEU A 91 -0.85 5.64 -3.94
C LEU A 91 -1.89 6.67 -3.51
N ARG A 92 -2.51 6.48 -2.36
CA ARG A 92 -3.59 7.33 -1.86
C ARG A 92 -3.26 7.89 -0.49
N ASP A 93 -3.65 9.14 -0.27
CA ASP A 93 -3.59 9.77 1.05
C ASP A 93 -4.64 9.12 1.96
N ALA A 94 -4.21 8.66 3.13
CA ALA A 94 -5.07 7.94 4.06
C ALA A 94 -6.06 8.86 4.81
N SER A 95 -5.87 10.18 4.76
CA SER A 95 -6.72 11.16 5.45
C SER A 95 -7.98 11.50 4.66
N ASP A 96 -7.92 11.52 3.33
CA ASP A 96 -9.01 11.96 2.45
C ASP A 96 -9.25 11.07 1.23
N ASP A 97 -8.51 9.97 1.08
CA ASP A 97 -8.57 9.05 -0.05
C ASP A 97 -8.23 9.73 -1.41
N SER A 98 -7.54 10.86 -1.45
CA SER A 98 -7.09 11.46 -2.70
C SER A 98 -5.97 10.64 -3.36
N ASP A 99 -5.91 10.65 -4.69
CA ASP A 99 -4.87 9.95 -5.45
C ASP A 99 -3.61 10.84 -5.50
N VAL A 100 -2.50 10.33 -4.97
CA VAL A 100 -1.19 10.99 -4.92
C VAL A 100 -0.36 10.62 -6.14
N ALA A 101 -0.35 9.34 -6.51
CA ALA A 101 0.34 8.82 -7.68
C ALA A 101 -0.40 7.61 -8.28
N THR A 102 -0.22 7.37 -9.58
CA THR A 102 -0.84 6.24 -10.29
C THR A 102 0.18 5.53 -11.17
N ALA A 103 0.10 4.19 -11.23
CA ALA A 103 0.90 3.36 -12.12
C ALA A 103 0.05 2.24 -12.74
N ALA A 104 0.30 1.91 -14.02
CA ALA A 104 -0.36 0.78 -14.67
C ALA A 104 0.52 -0.47 -14.61
N VAL A 105 -0.10 -1.64 -14.37
CA VAL A 105 0.57 -2.95 -14.40
C VAL A 105 -0.22 -3.90 -15.28
N THR A 106 0.47 -4.65 -16.14
CA THR A 106 -0.12 -5.73 -16.94
C THR A 106 0.40 -7.06 -16.45
N VAL A 107 -0.52 -7.93 -16.03
CA VAL A 107 -0.24 -9.29 -15.56
C VAL A 107 -0.68 -10.26 -16.66
N SER A 108 0.22 -11.14 -17.11
CA SER A 108 -0.01 -12.13 -18.18
C SER A 108 -0.14 -13.55 -17.66
#